data_AF-A0A6L5Y8Y9-F1
#
_entry.id   AF-A0A6L5Y8Y9-F1
#
_cell.length_a   1.000
_cell.length_b   1.000
_cell.length_c   1.000
_cell.angle_alpha   90.00
_cell.angle_beta   90.00
_cell.angle_gamma   90.00
#
_symmetry.space_group_name_H-M   'P 1'
#
loop_
_entity.id
_entity.type
_entity.pdbx_description
1 polymer ?
#
loop_
_entity_poly.entity_id
_entity_poly.type
_entity_poly.pdbx_seq_one_letter_code
_entity_poly.pdbx_strand_id
1 'polypeptide(L)'
;MTNVQLVLFMLIDTFLSVVVNMMQGVALADTLLGMAVLLGIVAAGVIIHKLIPWKGLPAVAYITTLGCLVTIPDLLPGAAFISKAAGKIGFVGLCTPILAYAGLALGKDINLLKKQGLRIILVGLVVFVGTFLGSAIIAEVVLRFMK
;
A
#
# COMPACT_ATOMS: atom_id res chain seq x y z
N MET A 1 5.36 17.05 8.91
CA MET A 1 4.25 17.30 7.97
C MET A 1 3.14 17.97 8.75
N THR A 2 2.67 19.15 8.32
CA THR A 2 1.48 19.78 8.89
C THR A 2 0.25 18.91 8.58
N ASN A 3 -0.77 18.91 9.45
CA ASN A 3 -2.01 18.16 9.23
C ASN A 3 -2.64 18.44 7.84
N VAL A 4 -2.44 19.65 7.32
CA VAL A 4 -2.86 20.09 5.98
C VAL A 4 -2.19 19.29 4.85
N GLN A 5 -0.90 18.97 4.96
CA GLN A 5 -0.17 18.22 3.93
C GLN A 5 -0.68 16.79 3.82
N LEU A 6 -1.00 16.15 4.95
CA LEU A 6 -1.54 14.79 4.98
C LEU A 6 -2.92 14.71 4.31
N VAL A 7 -3.80 15.68 4.60
CA VAL A 7 -5.12 15.77 3.96
C VAL A 7 -4.99 15.98 2.45
N LEU A 8 -4.06 16.85 2.02
CA LEU A 8 -3.82 17.09 0.60
C LEU A 8 -3.31 15.83 -0.12
N PHE A 9 -2.39 15.08 0.50
CA PHE A 9 -1.92 13.80 -0.07
C PHE A 9 -3.06 12.79 -0.20
N MET A 10 -3.88 12.61 0.84
CA MET A 10 -5.03 11.70 0.79
C MET A 10 -6.04 12.08 -0.31
N LEU A 11 -6.28 13.37 -0.53
CA LEU A 11 -7.16 13.83 -1.60
C LEU A 11 -6.57 13.56 -2.99
N ILE A 12 -5.28 13.83 -3.17
CA ILE A 12 -4.57 13.56 -4.43
C ILE A 12 -4.56 12.05 -4.72
N ASP A 13 -4.23 11.22 -3.73
CA ASP A 13 -4.21 9.76 -3.85
C ASP A 13 -5.59 9.22 -4.22
N THR A 14 -6.65 9.73 -3.58
CA THR A 14 -8.03 9.31 -3.86
C THR A 14 -8.45 9.71 -5.27
N PHE A 15 -8.18 10.96 -5.67
CA PHE A 15 -8.50 11.45 -7.02
C PHE A 15 -7.75 10.66 -8.10
N LEU A 16 -6.44 10.48 -7.94
CA LEU A 16 -5.61 9.79 -8.92
C LEU A 16 -6.02 8.31 -9.03
N SER A 17 -6.35 7.68 -7.92
CA SER A 17 -6.85 6.31 -7.92
C SER A 17 -8.19 6.17 -8.62
N VAL A 18 -9.12 7.12 -8.47
CA VAL A 18 -10.37 7.10 -9.22
C VAL A 18 -10.09 7.19 -10.72
N VAL A 19 -9.25 8.13 -11.15
CA VAL A 19 -8.90 8.30 -12.57
C VAL A 19 -8.23 7.05 -13.15
N VAL A 20 -7.24 6.49 -12.46
CA VAL A 20 -6.53 5.29 -12.91
C VAL A 20 -7.46 4.08 -13.00
N ASN A 21 -8.35 3.88 -12.03
CA ASN A 21 -9.31 2.78 -12.06
C ASN A 21 -10.33 2.92 -13.20
N MET A 22 -10.77 4.14 -13.50
CA MET A 22 -11.63 4.38 -14.66
C MET A 22 -10.90 4.07 -15.98
N MET A 23 -9.61 4.39 -16.08
CA MET A 23 -8.80 4.02 -17.25
C MET A 23 -8.63 2.50 -17.38
N GLN A 24 -8.67 1.76 -16.28
CA GLN A 24 -8.67 0.29 -16.26
C GLN A 24 -10.04 -0.34 -16.57
N GLY A 25 -11.06 0.48 -16.85
CA GLY A 25 -12.40 0.01 -17.20
C GLY A 25 -13.29 -0.35 -16.01
N VAL A 26 -12.91 0.03 -14.78
CA VAL A 26 -13.72 -0.20 -13.58
C VAL A 26 -14.81 0.87 -13.49
N ALA A 27 -16.05 0.47 -13.19
CA ALA A 27 -17.16 1.40 -13.02
C ALA A 27 -16.87 2.42 -11.91
N LEU A 28 -17.29 3.68 -12.09
CA LEU A 28 -17.05 4.76 -11.12
C LEU A 28 -17.64 4.43 -9.74
N ALA A 29 -18.85 3.86 -9.71
CA ALA A 29 -19.51 3.47 -8.47
C ALA A 29 -18.74 2.38 -7.71
N ASP A 30 -18.25 1.37 -8.43
CA ASP A 30 -17.44 0.28 -7.86
C ASP A 30 -16.09 0.82 -7.33
N THR A 31 -15.49 1.75 -8.07
CA THR A 31 -14.22 2.39 -7.69
C THR A 31 -14.39 3.21 -6.41
N LEU A 32 -15.44 4.03 -6.34
CA LEU A 32 -15.70 4.88 -5.19
C LEU A 32 -16.01 4.03 -3.95
N LEU A 33 -16.76 2.94 -4.12
CA LEU A 33 -17.07 2.00 -3.05
C LEU A 33 -15.80 1.29 -2.53
N GLY A 34 -14.97 0.76 -3.43
CA GLY A 34 -13.70 0.11 -3.06
C GLY A 34 -12.77 1.06 -2.32
N MET A 35 -12.63 2.30 -2.80
CA MET A 35 -11.81 3.33 -2.17
C MET A 35 -12.34 3.74 -0.79
N ALA A 36 -13.67 3.85 -0.63
CA ALA A 36 -14.29 4.12 0.65
C ALA A 36 -14.03 3.00 1.67
N VAL A 37 -14.10 1.74 1.25
CA VAL A 37 -13.79 0.58 2.09
C VAL A 37 -12.32 0.60 2.52
N LEU A 38 -11.38 0.83 1.60
CA LEU A 38 -9.95 0.95 1.92
C LEU A 38 -9.67 2.08 2.91
N LEU A 39 -10.26 3.27 2.68
CA LEU A 39 -10.12 4.39 3.60
C LEU A 39 -10.69 4.07 4.99
N GLY A 40 -11.80 3.34 5.06
CA GLY A 40 -12.37 2.86 6.33
C GLY A 40 -11.41 1.94 7.09
N ILE A 41 -10.77 1.00 6.41
CA ILE A 41 -9.76 0.08 6.98
C ILE A 41 -8.55 0.87 7.50
N VAL A 42 -8.05 1.82 6.70
CA VAL A 42 -6.93 2.69 7.10
C VAL A 42 -7.29 3.53 8.32
N ALA A 43 -8.46 4.15 8.33
CA ALA A 43 -8.93 4.97 9.46
C ALA A 43 -9.03 4.13 10.74
N ALA A 44 -9.62 2.94 10.67
CA ALA A 44 -9.71 2.01 11.80
C ALA A 44 -8.31 1.59 12.29
N GLY A 45 -7.40 1.22 11.37
CA GLY A 45 -6.03 0.86 11.71
C GLY A 45 -5.24 1.98 12.38
N VAL A 46 -5.43 3.23 11.95
CA VAL A 46 -4.82 4.42 12.58
C VAL A 46 -5.39 4.68 13.97
N ILE A 47 -6.69 4.52 14.16
CA ILE A 47 -7.33 4.66 15.48
C ILE A 47 -6.76 3.62 16.45
N ILE A 48 -6.67 2.36 16.01
CA ILE A 48 -6.09 1.27 16.83
C ILE A 48 -4.62 1.56 17.15
N HIS A 49 -3.84 2.00 16.17
CA HIS A 49 -2.44 2.38 16.39
C HIS A 49 -2.30 3.49 17.44
N LYS A 50 -3.23 4.46 17.48
CA LYS A 50 -3.23 5.53 18.49
C LYS A 50 -3.69 5.07 19.88
N LEU A 51 -4.57 4.07 19.95
CA LEU A 51 -5.10 3.54 21.21
C LEU A 51 -4.11 2.57 21.87
N ILE A 52 -3.35 1.80 21.10
CA ILE A 52 -2.42 0.81 21.62
C ILE A 52 -1.11 1.50 22.07
N PRO A 53 -0.68 1.36 23.34
CA PRO A 53 0.52 2.02 23.87
C PRO A 53 1.85 1.41 23.37
N TRP A 54 1.81 0.40 22.49
CA TRP A 54 2.98 -0.30 21.96
C TRP A 54 3.65 0.51 20.84
N LYS A 55 4.60 1.36 21.22
CA LYS A 55 5.29 2.33 20.34
C LYS A 55 6.33 1.74 19.37
N GLY A 56 6.61 0.44 19.44
CA GLY A 56 7.64 -0.19 18.60
C GLY A 56 7.20 -0.52 17.17
N LEU A 57 5.90 -0.59 16.89
CA LEU A 57 5.37 -1.01 15.60
C LEU A 57 4.90 0.18 14.75
N PRO A 58 5.26 0.26 13.47
CA PRO A 58 4.78 1.31 12.57
C PRO A 58 3.28 1.18 12.33
N ALA A 59 2.57 2.30 12.13
CA ALA A 59 1.13 2.32 11.86
C ALA A 59 0.71 1.40 10.70
N VAL A 60 1.55 1.29 9.67
CA VAL A 60 1.34 0.40 8.51
C VAL A 60 1.16 -1.05 8.95
N ALA A 61 1.91 -1.53 9.95
CA ALA A 61 1.78 -2.92 10.42
C ALA A 61 0.40 -3.20 11.03
N TYR A 62 -0.19 -2.23 11.74
CA TYR A 62 -1.55 -2.35 12.28
C TYR A 62 -2.60 -2.35 11.16
N ILE A 63 -2.43 -1.46 10.18
CA ILE A 63 -3.35 -1.33 9.05
C ILE A 63 -3.33 -2.61 8.20
N THR A 64 -2.17 -3.16 7.88
CA THR A 64 -2.06 -4.40 7.08
C THR A 64 -2.62 -5.60 7.84
N THR A 65 -2.30 -5.73 9.13
CA THR A 65 -2.85 -6.79 9.97
C THR A 65 -4.37 -6.71 10.04
N LEU A 66 -4.93 -5.51 10.25
CA LEU A 66 -6.38 -5.31 10.24
C LEU A 66 -6.98 -5.63 8.87
N GLY A 67 -6.36 -5.17 7.78
CA GLY A 67 -6.78 -5.47 6.41
C GLY A 67 -6.84 -6.97 6.13
N CYS A 68 -5.85 -7.74 6.61
CA CYS A 68 -5.89 -9.20 6.54
C CYS A 68 -7.03 -9.76 7.38
N LEU A 69 -7.19 -9.33 8.64
CA LEU A 69 -8.25 -9.85 9.53
C LEU A 69 -9.66 -9.63 8.98
N VAL A 70 -9.95 -8.46 8.40
CA VAL A 70 -11.27 -8.14 7.85
C VAL A 70 -11.54 -8.80 6.49
N THR A 71 -10.51 -9.36 5.84
CA THR A 71 -10.64 -10.06 4.55
C THR A 71 -10.60 -11.58 4.68
N ILE A 72 -10.34 -12.14 5.87
CA ILE A 72 -10.42 -13.58 6.12
C ILE A 72 -11.86 -14.07 5.85
N PRO A 73 -12.04 -15.06 4.94
CA PRO A 73 -13.36 -15.66 4.70
C PRO A 73 -13.86 -16.33 5.99
N ASP A 74 -15.17 -16.26 6.22
CA ASP A 74 -15.89 -16.88 7.35
C ASP A 74 -15.64 -16.30 8.77
N LEU A 75 -14.71 -15.35 8.94
CA LEU A 75 -14.45 -14.75 10.26
C LEU A 75 -15.39 -13.55 10.58
N LEU A 76 -15.75 -12.75 9.57
CA LEU A 76 -16.65 -11.58 9.74
C LEU A 76 -17.81 -11.60 8.74
N PRO A 77 -19.05 -11.24 9.14
CA PRO A 77 -20.23 -11.18 8.28
C PRO A 77 -20.21 -10.08 7.19
N GLY A 78 -19.04 -9.49 6.91
CA GLY A 78 -18.81 -8.52 5.82
C GLY A 78 -17.55 -8.81 4.99
N ALA A 79 -16.81 -9.88 5.27
CA ALA A 79 -15.54 -10.18 4.61
C ALA A 79 -15.71 -10.39 3.09
N ALA A 80 -16.78 -11.06 2.66
CA ALA A 80 -17.08 -11.26 1.24
C ALA A 80 -17.35 -9.93 0.51
N PHE A 81 -18.02 -8.98 1.17
CA PHE A 81 -18.27 -7.65 0.60
C PHE A 81 -16.98 -6.84 0.50
N ILE A 82 -16.18 -6.80 1.57
CA ILE A 82 -14.91 -6.07 1.63
C ILE A 82 -13.93 -6.63 0.57
N SER A 83 -13.79 -7.95 0.51
CA SER A 83 -12.90 -8.61 -0.46
C SER A 83 -13.35 -8.37 -1.90
N LYS A 84 -14.66 -8.38 -2.18
CA LYS A 84 -15.20 -8.10 -3.52
C LYS A 84 -15.02 -6.63 -3.90
N ALA A 85 -15.23 -5.70 -2.97
CA ALA A 85 -15.04 -4.28 -3.20
C ALA A 85 -13.56 -3.93 -3.43
N ALA A 86 -12.66 -4.48 -2.62
CA ALA A 86 -11.22 -4.26 -2.76
C ALA A 86 -10.63 -4.97 -4.00
N GLY A 87 -11.15 -6.15 -4.37
CA GLY A 87 -10.68 -6.90 -5.53
C GLY A 87 -11.05 -6.29 -6.88
N LYS A 88 -12.04 -5.38 -6.92
CA LYS A 88 -12.45 -4.67 -8.14
C LYS A 88 -11.56 -3.48 -8.50
N ILE A 89 -10.77 -2.98 -7.55
CA ILE A 89 -9.98 -1.77 -7.73
C ILE A 89 -8.48 -2.08 -7.86
N GLY A 90 -7.83 -1.41 -8.80
CA GLY A 90 -6.39 -1.37 -8.95
C GLY A 90 -5.76 -0.38 -7.96
N PHE A 91 -4.66 -0.81 -7.33
CA PHE A 91 -3.92 -0.04 -6.33
C PHE A 91 -2.84 0.88 -6.95
N VAL A 92 -2.63 0.83 -8.27
CA VAL A 92 -1.56 1.57 -8.97
C VAL A 92 -1.69 3.08 -8.79
N GLY A 93 -2.92 3.59 -8.77
CA GLY A 93 -3.18 5.01 -8.56
C GLY A 93 -2.75 5.52 -7.18
N LEU A 94 -2.75 4.66 -6.15
CA LEU A 94 -2.30 5.00 -4.80
C LEU A 94 -0.77 5.08 -4.70
N CYS A 95 -0.06 4.25 -5.46
CA CYS A 95 1.40 4.19 -5.39
C CYS A 95 2.07 5.41 -6.04
N THR A 96 1.43 6.02 -7.03
CA THR A 96 2.04 7.04 -7.90
C THR A 96 2.41 8.32 -7.14
N PRO A 97 1.53 8.96 -6.35
CA PRO A 97 1.88 10.20 -5.65
C PRO A 97 2.91 9.97 -4.55
N ILE A 98 2.85 8.79 -3.90
CA ILE A 98 3.83 8.37 -2.90
C ILE A 98 5.23 8.26 -3.52
N LEU A 99 5.35 7.58 -4.66
CA LEU A 99 6.62 7.45 -5.38
C LEU A 99 7.13 8.80 -5.89
N ALA A 100 6.24 9.63 -6.43
CA ALA A 100 6.59 10.97 -6.90
C ALA A 100 7.12 11.84 -5.75
N TYR A 101 6.45 11.83 -4.59
CA TYR A 101 6.90 12.56 -3.42
C TYR A 101 8.23 12.01 -2.87
N ALA A 102 8.41 10.70 -2.81
CA ALA A 102 9.67 10.09 -2.41
C ALA A 102 10.83 10.53 -3.34
N GLY A 103 10.58 10.57 -4.66
CA GLY A 103 11.53 11.07 -5.65
C GLY A 103 11.85 12.56 -5.48
N LEU A 104 10.83 13.40 -5.28
CA LEU A 104 11.01 14.84 -5.05
C LEU A 104 11.75 15.12 -3.73
N ALA A 105 11.42 14.38 -2.66
CA ALA A 105 12.07 14.50 -1.36
C ALA A 105 13.55 14.12 -1.45
N LEU A 106 13.87 13.05 -2.17
CA LEU A 106 15.26 12.68 -2.45
C LEU A 106 15.97 13.73 -3.31
N GLY A 107 15.28 14.27 -4.32
CA GLY A 107 15.75 15.34 -5.21
C GLY A 107 16.08 16.66 -4.51
N LYS A 108 15.55 16.90 -3.31
CA LYS A 108 15.86 18.10 -2.52
C LYS A 108 17.34 18.16 -2.11
N ASP A 109 17.98 17.00 -1.92
CA ASP A 109 19.38 16.88 -1.52
C ASP A 109 20.26 16.35 -2.66
N ILE A 110 20.35 17.10 -3.77
CA ILE A 110 21.12 16.72 -4.97
C ILE A 110 22.59 16.37 -4.66
N ASN A 111 23.21 17.02 -3.67
CA ASN A 111 24.58 16.73 -3.28
C ASN A 111 24.72 15.33 -2.63
N LEU A 112 23.74 14.92 -1.83
CA LEU A 112 23.69 13.59 -1.23
C LEU A 112 23.45 12.53 -2.30
N LEU A 113 22.52 12.80 -3.23
CA LEU A 113 22.23 11.99 -4.41
C LEU A 113 23.48 11.75 -5.26
N LYS A 114 24.28 12.79 -5.54
CA LYS A 114 25.53 12.63 -6.30
C LYS A 114 26.53 11.73 -5.57
N LYS A 115 26.62 11.84 -4.24
CA LYS A 115 27.56 11.05 -3.43
C LYS A 115 27.11 9.60 -3.23
N GLN A 116 25.79 9.35 -3.15
CA GLN A 116 25.22 8.03 -2.86
C GLN A 116 24.55 7.35 -4.07
N GLY A 117 24.46 8.00 -5.22
CA GLY A 117 23.64 7.55 -6.36
C GLY A 117 23.97 6.12 -6.83
N LEU A 118 25.25 5.79 -6.96
CA LEU A 118 25.67 4.44 -7.35
C LEU A 118 25.30 3.38 -6.30
N ARG A 119 25.37 3.74 -5.01
CA ARG A 119 24.94 2.85 -3.92
C ARG A 119 23.42 2.66 -3.91
N ILE A 120 22.65 3.71 -4.21
CA ILE A 120 21.19 3.62 -4.31
C ILE A 120 20.79 2.65 -5.43
N ILE A 121 21.42 2.72 -6.60
CA ILE A 121 21.17 1.81 -7.72
C ILE A 121 21.49 0.36 -7.32
N LEU A 122 22.67 0.13 -6.74
CA LEU A 122 23.12 -1.21 -6.39
C LEU A 122 22.25 -1.82 -5.29
N VAL A 123 21.91 -1.06 -4.24
CA VAL A 123 21.00 -1.49 -3.18
C VAL A 123 19.61 -1.77 -3.76
N GLY A 124 19.10 -0.90 -4.63
CA GLY A 124 17.82 -1.11 -5.31
C GLY A 124 17.78 -2.42 -6.08
N LEU A 125 18.81 -2.71 -6.88
CA LEU A 125 18.90 -3.95 -7.65
C LEU A 125 18.95 -5.18 -6.73
N VAL A 126 19.76 -5.14 -5.67
CA VAL A 126 19.84 -6.24 -4.69
C VAL A 126 18.50 -6.44 -3.97
N VAL A 127 17.78 -5.36 -3.61
CA VAL A 127 16.47 -5.45 -2.96
C VAL A 127 15.41 -6.04 -3.90
N PHE A 128 15.35 -5.59 -5.16
CA PHE A 128 14.40 -6.13 -6.13
C PHE A 128 14.67 -7.61 -6.42
N VAL A 129 15.93 -7.96 -6.70
CA VAL A 129 16.32 -9.37 -6.94
C VAL A 129 16.08 -10.22 -5.70
N GLY A 130 16.48 -9.75 -4.52
CA GLY A 130 16.31 -10.48 -3.27
C GLY A 130 14.84 -10.72 -2.92
N THR A 131 13.97 -9.72 -3.09
CA THR A 131 12.53 -9.86 -2.78
C THR A 131 11.85 -10.81 -3.76
N PHE A 132 12.17 -10.72 -5.05
CA PHE A 132 11.62 -11.62 -6.07
C PHE A 132 12.13 -13.05 -5.88
N LEU A 133 13.45 -13.23 -5.77
CA LEU A 133 14.06 -14.55 -5.64
C LEU A 133 13.67 -15.23 -4.32
N GLY A 134 13.63 -14.50 -3.21
CA GLY A 134 13.15 -15.02 -1.93
C GLY A 134 11.70 -15.52 -2.02
N SER A 135 10.81 -14.75 -2.64
CA SER A 135 9.41 -15.14 -2.86
C SER A 135 9.30 -16.37 -3.78
N ALA A 136 10.11 -16.42 -4.84
CA ALA A 136 10.14 -17.54 -5.78
C ALA A 136 10.64 -18.84 -5.13
N ILE A 137 11.69 -18.77 -4.29
CA ILE A 137 12.20 -19.92 -3.54
C ILE A 137 11.13 -20.47 -2.60
N ILE A 138 10.45 -19.60 -1.84
CA ILE A 138 9.38 -20.03 -0.93
C ILE A 138 8.24 -20.70 -1.72
N ALA A 139 7.82 -20.11 -2.84
CA ALA A 139 6.79 -20.66 -3.70
C ALA A 139 7.18 -22.05 -4.25
N GLU A 140 8.42 -22.21 -4.73
CA GLU A 140 8.94 -23.48 -5.24
C GLU A 140 9.02 -24.56 -4.15
N VAL A 141 9.46 -24.20 -2.93
CA VAL A 141 9.50 -25.12 -1.80
C VAL A 141 8.10 -25.61 -1.45
N VAL A 142 7.12 -24.72 -1.30
CA VAL A 142 5.74 -25.09 -1.00
C VAL A 142 5.13 -25.95 -2.11
N LEU A 143 5.40 -25.62 -3.38
CA LEU A 143 4.87 -26.36 -4.53
C LEU A 143 5.46 -27.78 -4.63
N ARG A 144 6.71 -27.97 -4.20
CA ARG A 144 7.33 -29.31 -4.08
C ARG A 144 6.80 -30.12 -2.90
N PHE A 145 6.42 -29.48 -1.80
CA PHE A 145 5.78 -30.18 -0.67
C PHE A 145 4.33 -30.60 -0.95
N MET A 146 3.64 -29.88 -1.85
CA MET A 146 2.26 -30.18 -2.23
C MET A 146 2.15 -31.23 -3.34
N LYS A 147 3.25 -31.51 -4.04
CA LYS A 147 3.38 -32.56 -5.05
C LYS A 147 3.80 -33.88 -4.41
#